data_AF-B7GAJ1-F1
#
_entry.id   AF-B7GAJ1-F1
#
_cell.length_a   1.000
_cell.length_b   1.000
_cell.length_c   1.000
_cell.angle_alpha   90.00
_cell.angle_beta   90.00
_cell.angle_gamma   90.00
#
_symmetry.space_group_name_H-M   'P 1'
#
loop_
_entity.id
_entity.type
_entity.pdbx_description
1 polymer ?
#
loop_
_entity_poly.entity_id
_entity_poly.type
_entity_poly.pdbx_seq_one_letter_code
_entity_poly.pdbx_strand_id
1 'polypeptide(L)'
;MKIASGWRERLRKMSTGKRLTVLVTIFVLLTWHSDALLKPLANNGRKIDQSSSLLFLAPRNTQADSEGSNIGLTKITRRTLCHELTMLPALVGYTIFLPAGVLAAQPITQGEADNVGARIQRTLRPKPTKILRPKLDKDFAVMLMRSSYNVLDDLDCVPMEQFQRDFFIIRSAEYEPYIKNLGYGLVQQGDLTDPYYFDFISFAQYLTINRELTQSPLMVYEEMQPVDVSVGEPQQFVSKIVRRNPDITNDQLVPEHSRRVGAAILDRFEDLYGSTKSEIPLINAGSRPSAGAVSSIQLNPHQCICANQVIDAFDQLVKIFLLNGYAWDGMAKIVSSGPKGTEFCLTLISPATIWGGQSLQFGKNKLQNNFL
;
A
#
# COMPACT_ATOMS: atom_id res chain seq x y z
N MET A 1 10.43 5.77 39.85
CA MET A 1 10.91 4.78 38.86
C MET A 1 10.56 3.30 39.16
N LYS A 2 9.74 2.98 40.19
CA LYS A 2 9.36 1.58 40.56
C LYS A 2 7.93 1.16 40.15
N ILE A 3 7.16 2.02 39.47
CA ILE A 3 5.75 1.74 39.11
C ILE A 3 5.63 1.09 37.72
N ALA A 4 6.64 1.22 36.85
CA ALA A 4 6.61 0.68 35.48
C ALA A 4 6.91 -0.83 35.39
N SER A 5 7.50 -1.46 36.42
CA SER A 5 7.80 -2.91 36.41
C SER A 5 6.60 -3.77 36.78
N GLY A 6 5.68 -3.27 37.61
CA GLY A 6 4.48 -4.00 38.03
C GLY A 6 3.46 -4.20 36.91
N TRP A 7 3.42 -3.30 35.93
CA TRP A 7 2.50 -3.39 34.79
C TRP A 7 2.91 -4.48 33.78
N ARG A 8 4.21 -4.65 33.52
CA ARG A 8 4.72 -5.70 32.62
C ARG A 8 4.46 -7.11 33.16
N GLU A 9 4.53 -7.29 34.48
CA GLU A 9 4.27 -8.59 35.12
C GLU A 9 2.77 -8.94 35.15
N ARG A 10 1.88 -7.94 35.28
CA ARG A 10 0.41 -8.14 35.16
C ARG A 10 -0.02 -8.45 33.73
N LEU A 11 0.61 -7.84 32.72
CA LEU A 11 0.36 -8.17 31.30
C LEU A 11 0.87 -9.58 30.94
N ARG A 12 2.00 -10.03 31.54
CA ARG A 12 2.47 -11.41 31.41
C ARG A 12 1.50 -12.45 31.98
N LYS A 13 0.86 -12.16 33.12
CA LYS A 13 -0.10 -13.08 33.75
C LYS A 13 -1.46 -13.13 33.06
N MET A 14 -1.85 -12.08 32.31
CA MET A 14 -3.06 -12.11 31.46
C MET A 14 -2.84 -12.83 30.12
N SER A 15 -1.60 -13.12 29.75
CA SER A 15 -1.19 -13.70 28.47
C SER A 15 -1.28 -15.24 28.40
N THR A 16 -1.73 -15.94 29.44
CA THR A 16 -1.94 -17.40 29.41
C THR A 16 -3.31 -17.82 28.85
N GLY A 17 -4.20 -16.85 28.58
CA GLY A 17 -5.43 -17.08 27.83
C GLY A 17 -5.18 -16.94 26.33
N LYS A 18 -5.17 -18.06 25.59
CA LYS A 18 -5.22 -18.18 24.12
C LYS A 18 -4.68 -16.94 23.37
N ARG A 19 -3.35 -16.85 23.23
CA ARG A 19 -2.73 -15.91 22.28
C ARG A 19 -3.20 -16.27 20.87
N LEU A 20 -4.03 -15.43 20.29
CA LEU A 20 -4.34 -15.50 18.88
C LEU A 20 -3.28 -14.70 18.13
N THR A 21 -2.22 -15.39 17.72
CA THR A 21 -1.18 -14.84 16.87
C THR A 21 -1.72 -14.75 15.45
N VAL A 22 -2.01 -13.53 14.97
CA VAL A 22 -2.15 -13.31 13.52
C VAL A 22 -0.71 -13.26 12.99
N LEU A 23 -0.22 -14.42 12.53
CA LEU A 23 1.08 -14.52 11.90
C LEU A 23 0.97 -13.90 10.50
N VAL A 24 1.36 -12.64 10.37
CA VAL A 24 1.63 -12.05 9.06
C VAL A 24 3.03 -12.50 8.68
N THR A 25 3.15 -13.61 7.95
CA THR A 25 4.43 -14.01 7.36
C THR A 25 4.54 -13.38 5.98
N ILE A 26 5.32 -12.31 5.88
CA ILE A 26 5.72 -11.78 4.57
C ILE A 26 6.94 -12.58 4.13
N PHE A 27 6.74 -13.49 3.17
CA PHE A 27 7.85 -14.17 2.50
C PHE A 27 8.40 -13.23 1.41
N VAL A 28 9.47 -12.51 1.72
CA VAL A 28 10.27 -11.85 0.68
C VAL A 28 11.23 -12.90 0.10
N LEU A 29 10.78 -13.63 -0.91
CA LEU A 29 11.63 -14.50 -1.72
C LEU A 29 12.34 -13.62 -2.77
N LEU A 30 13.55 -13.15 -2.44
CA LEU A 30 14.45 -12.56 -3.43
C LEU A 30 15.06 -13.69 -4.30
N THR A 31 14.29 -14.24 -5.23
CA THR A 31 14.84 -15.10 -6.28
C THR A 31 15.35 -14.23 -7.42
N TRP A 32 16.65 -13.98 -7.42
CA TRP A 32 17.35 -13.41 -8.57
C TRP A 32 17.96 -14.54 -9.40
N HIS A 33 17.51 -14.68 -10.65
CA HIS A 33 18.14 -15.50 -11.68
C HIS A 33 19.02 -14.59 -12.55
N SER A 34 20.30 -14.91 -12.66
CA SER A 34 21.17 -14.31 -13.67
C SER A 34 22.01 -15.39 -14.38
N ASP A 35 22.01 -15.25 -15.70
CA ASP A 35 23.00 -15.68 -16.71
C ASP A 35 22.81 -17.02 -17.42
N ALA A 36 22.39 -16.93 -18.69
CA ALA A 36 23.15 -17.43 -19.83
C ALA A 36 22.61 -16.91 -21.18
N LEU A 37 23.15 -15.79 -21.66
CA LEU A 37 23.23 -15.51 -23.10
C LEU A 37 24.69 -15.13 -23.40
N LEU A 38 25.45 -16.06 -23.96
CA LEU A 38 26.40 -15.83 -25.07
C LEU A 38 26.81 -17.17 -25.70
N LYS A 39 26.79 -17.19 -27.04
CA LYS A 39 26.81 -18.32 -27.99
C LYS A 39 28.18 -19.03 -28.12
N PRO A 40 28.30 -20.08 -28.97
CA PRO A 40 28.75 -19.80 -30.35
C PRO A 40 28.12 -20.62 -31.49
N LEU A 41 28.03 -19.95 -32.66
CA LEU A 41 28.22 -20.40 -34.06
C LEU A 41 27.67 -21.76 -34.54
N ALA A 42 26.77 -21.75 -35.55
CA ALA A 42 27.10 -22.14 -36.93
C ALA A 42 25.88 -22.12 -37.90
N ASN A 43 26.13 -21.48 -39.05
CA ASN A 43 25.69 -21.74 -40.43
C ASN A 43 24.27 -21.45 -40.99
N ASN A 44 24.38 -20.66 -42.08
CA ASN A 44 23.70 -20.72 -43.38
C ASN A 44 22.43 -19.88 -43.62
N GLY A 45 22.60 -18.83 -44.43
CA GLY A 45 21.81 -18.72 -45.66
C GLY A 45 21.15 -17.38 -45.96
N ARG A 46 21.86 -16.55 -46.74
CA ARG A 46 21.37 -15.61 -47.80
C ARG A 46 20.54 -14.36 -47.42
N LYS A 47 21.19 -13.22 -47.69
CA LYS A 47 20.77 -11.99 -48.40
C LYS A 47 19.26 -11.74 -48.57
N ILE A 48 18.83 -10.54 -48.20
CA ILE A 48 18.30 -9.49 -49.12
C ILE A 48 18.47 -8.12 -48.45
N ASP A 49 18.95 -7.17 -49.25
CA ASP A 49 19.09 -5.74 -48.97
C ASP A 49 17.74 -5.08 -48.63
N GLN A 50 17.75 -4.09 -47.72
CA GLN A 50 17.29 -2.74 -48.07
C GLN A 50 17.73 -1.70 -47.04
N SER A 51 18.43 -0.72 -47.58
CA SER A 51 18.90 0.56 -47.07
C SER A 51 17.82 1.46 -46.49
N SER A 52 18.16 2.22 -45.45
CA SER A 52 18.05 3.70 -45.44
C SER A 52 18.72 4.28 -44.19
N SER A 53 19.88 4.90 -44.42
CA SER A 53 20.54 5.84 -43.50
C SER A 53 19.96 7.23 -43.74
N LEU A 54 19.68 8.00 -42.68
CA LEU A 54 19.56 9.46 -42.80
C LEU A 54 20.20 10.12 -41.58
N LEU A 55 21.27 10.85 -41.88
CA LEU A 55 22.18 11.57 -41.00
C LEU A 55 22.38 12.93 -41.68
N PHE A 56 21.83 14.02 -41.12
CA PHE A 56 22.17 15.42 -41.44
C PHE A 56 21.84 16.25 -40.19
N LEU A 57 22.85 16.73 -39.45
CA LEU A 57 23.58 18.00 -39.62
C LEU A 57 22.81 19.22 -39.09
N ALA A 58 23.42 19.83 -38.07
CA ALA A 58 23.02 21.05 -37.39
C ALA A 58 23.13 22.30 -38.28
N PRO A 59 22.41 23.38 -37.94
CA PRO A 59 22.84 24.72 -38.25
C PRO A 59 23.45 25.41 -37.02
N ARG A 60 24.60 26.04 -37.26
CA ARG A 60 25.22 27.09 -36.44
C ARG A 60 24.25 28.26 -36.26
N ASN A 61 24.24 28.86 -35.07
CA ASN A 61 23.77 30.23 -34.89
C ASN A 61 24.81 31.09 -34.19
N THR A 62 24.86 32.32 -34.66
CA THR A 62 25.83 33.40 -34.47
C THR A 62 25.64 34.13 -33.13
N GLN A 63 26.72 34.71 -32.60
CA GLN A 63 26.77 35.61 -31.44
C GLN A 63 25.90 36.85 -31.59
N ALA A 64 25.31 37.32 -30.48
CA ALA A 64 25.66 38.60 -29.82
C ALA A 64 24.76 38.89 -28.60
N ASP A 65 25.43 39.07 -27.45
CA ASP A 65 25.23 40.05 -26.38
C ASP A 65 23.83 40.32 -25.79
N SER A 66 23.64 39.95 -24.50
CA SER A 66 23.68 40.87 -23.34
C SER A 66 22.80 40.40 -22.16
N GLU A 67 23.45 40.37 -20.99
CA GLU A 67 22.92 40.63 -19.63
C GLU A 67 21.73 39.82 -19.06
N GLY A 68 22.09 38.86 -18.19
CA GLY A 68 21.64 38.84 -16.80
C GLY A 68 20.19 38.41 -16.46
N SER A 69 19.99 37.13 -16.15
CA SER A 69 19.39 36.73 -14.86
C SER A 69 19.57 35.23 -14.60
N ASN A 70 19.91 34.88 -13.35
CA ASN A 70 19.92 33.51 -12.84
C ASN A 70 18.50 32.93 -12.85
N ILE A 71 18.23 31.97 -13.73
CA ILE A 71 17.05 31.12 -13.65
C ILE A 71 17.51 29.72 -13.24
N GLY A 72 17.28 29.39 -11.97
CA GLY A 72 17.40 28.03 -11.48
C GLY A 72 16.38 27.15 -12.21
N LEU A 73 16.89 26.12 -12.91
CA LEU A 73 16.09 25.04 -13.49
C LEU A 73 15.46 24.21 -12.35
N THR A 74 14.29 24.63 -11.90
CA THR A 74 13.40 23.79 -11.11
C THR A 74 12.88 22.66 -12.00
N LYS A 75 13.29 21.44 -11.67
CA LYS A 75 12.70 20.18 -12.16
C LYS A 75 11.20 20.18 -11.78
N ILE A 76 10.33 20.54 -12.72
CA ILE A 76 8.89 20.38 -12.55
C ILE A 76 8.58 18.88 -12.60
N THR A 77 8.42 18.29 -11.41
CA THR A 77 7.93 16.93 -11.23
C THR A 77 6.43 17.04 -11.00
N ARG A 78 5.62 16.20 -11.66
CA ARG A 78 4.14 16.15 -11.61
C ARG A 78 3.53 15.82 -10.22
N ARG A 79 4.19 16.15 -9.11
CA ARG A 79 3.84 15.67 -7.75
C ARG A 79 3.38 16.75 -6.78
N THR A 80 2.97 17.92 -7.25
CA THR A 80 2.55 18.99 -6.32
C THR A 80 1.39 19.79 -6.88
N LEU A 81 0.17 19.29 -6.71
CA LEU A 81 -1.06 20.09 -6.68
C LEU A 81 -2.20 19.23 -6.13
N CYS A 82 -2.47 19.41 -4.84
CA CYS A 82 -3.64 19.08 -4.02
C CYS A 82 -3.20 18.78 -2.57
N HIS A 83 -2.44 19.71 -1.99
CA HIS A 83 -2.44 19.89 -0.54
C HIS A 83 -3.59 20.87 -0.22
N GLU A 84 -4.29 20.64 0.89
CA GLU A 84 -5.50 21.34 1.36
C GLU A 84 -6.85 20.81 0.83
N LEU A 85 -7.20 19.56 1.18
CA LEU A 85 -8.60 19.19 1.41
C LEU A 85 -8.71 18.51 2.77
N THR A 86 -9.18 19.33 3.70
CA THR A 86 -9.58 19.00 5.06
C THR A 86 -10.53 17.80 5.06
N MET A 87 -10.16 16.73 5.75
CA MET A 87 -11.11 15.69 6.17
C MET A 87 -12.01 16.29 7.26
N LEU A 88 -12.96 17.13 6.83
CA LEU A 88 -14.14 17.48 7.63
C LEU A 88 -15.18 16.36 7.46
N PRO A 89 -15.86 15.94 8.54
CA PRO A 89 -16.98 15.03 8.44
C PRO A 89 -18.24 15.83 8.04
N ALA A 90 -18.60 15.83 6.75
CA ALA A 90 -19.91 16.25 6.25
C ALA A 90 -20.16 15.52 4.91
N LEU A 91 -20.95 14.43 4.82
CA LEU A 91 -22.41 14.41 4.74
C LEU A 91 -22.99 15.41 3.73
N VAL A 92 -23.08 15.02 2.44
CA VAL A 92 -24.26 15.24 1.60
C VAL A 92 -24.38 14.05 0.65
N GLY A 93 -25.46 13.29 0.78
CA GLY A 93 -25.83 12.27 -0.21
C GLY A 93 -26.24 12.95 -1.51
N TYR A 94 -25.34 12.99 -2.48
CA TYR A 94 -25.72 13.25 -3.87
C TYR A 94 -25.96 11.90 -4.55
N THR A 95 -27.24 11.56 -4.73
CA THR A 95 -27.65 10.60 -5.75
C THR A 95 -27.45 11.26 -7.11
N ILE A 96 -26.23 11.17 -7.64
CA ILE A 96 -25.96 11.50 -9.04
C ILE A 96 -26.52 10.34 -9.87
N PHE A 97 -27.61 10.59 -10.58
CA PHE A 97 -28.03 9.78 -11.71
C PHE A 97 -26.96 9.90 -12.79
N LEU A 98 -26.09 8.90 -12.89
CA LEU A 98 -25.17 8.78 -14.03
C LEU A 98 -25.95 8.17 -15.21
N PRO A 99 -25.85 8.74 -16.42
CA PRO A 99 -26.47 8.14 -17.60
C PRO A 99 -25.88 6.76 -17.87
N ALA A 100 -26.75 5.79 -18.16
CA ALA A 100 -26.35 4.44 -18.53
C ALA A 100 -25.69 4.47 -19.92
N GLY A 101 -24.37 4.49 -19.95
CA GLY A 101 -23.59 4.41 -21.17
C GLY A 101 -22.11 4.32 -20.86
N VAL A 102 -21.47 3.31 -21.46
CA VAL A 102 -20.02 3.15 -21.66
C VAL A 102 -19.22 2.52 -20.51
N LEU A 103 -18.80 1.26 -20.75
CA LEU A 103 -17.68 0.49 -20.16
C LEU A 103 -17.46 0.51 -18.64
N ALA A 104 -18.44 0.90 -17.82
CA ALA A 104 -18.34 0.78 -16.37
C ALA A 104 -18.72 -0.64 -15.88
N ALA A 105 -18.02 -1.14 -14.86
CA ALA A 105 -18.41 -2.33 -14.14
C ALA A 105 -19.73 -2.08 -13.39
N GLN A 106 -20.55 -3.11 -13.14
CA GLN A 106 -21.81 -2.90 -12.45
C GLN A 106 -21.56 -2.47 -10.99
N PRO A 107 -22.10 -1.30 -10.56
CA PRO A 107 -21.94 -0.85 -9.18
C PRO A 107 -22.57 -1.86 -8.23
N ILE A 108 -22.03 -1.98 -7.01
CA ILE A 108 -22.70 -2.81 -6.00
C ILE A 108 -24.06 -2.19 -5.68
N THR A 109 -25.10 -3.03 -5.63
CA THR A 109 -26.40 -2.56 -5.15
C THR A 109 -26.52 -2.79 -3.65
N GLN A 110 -27.32 -1.98 -2.96
CA GLN A 110 -27.63 -2.21 -1.54
C GLN A 110 -28.21 -3.61 -1.30
N GLY A 111 -28.99 -4.13 -2.26
CA GLY A 111 -29.58 -5.47 -2.21
C GLY A 111 -28.53 -6.59 -2.30
N GLU A 112 -27.49 -6.42 -3.13
CA GLU A 112 -26.36 -7.34 -3.18
C GLU A 112 -25.53 -7.29 -1.90
N ALA A 113 -25.27 -6.09 -1.39
CA ALA A 113 -24.52 -5.91 -0.16
C ALA A 113 -25.25 -6.50 1.05
N ASP A 114 -26.59 -6.52 1.07
CA ASP A 114 -27.38 -7.00 2.22
C ASP A 114 -28.24 -8.24 1.90
N ASN A 115 -27.80 -9.05 0.94
CA ASN A 115 -28.50 -10.30 0.61
C ASN A 115 -28.40 -11.34 1.75
N VAL A 116 -29.26 -12.36 1.70
CA VAL A 116 -29.31 -13.43 2.72
C VAL A 116 -27.96 -14.11 2.92
N GLY A 117 -27.23 -14.38 1.83
CA GLY A 117 -25.89 -14.95 1.88
C GLY A 117 -24.90 -14.05 2.61
N ALA A 118 -24.91 -12.75 2.32
CA ALA A 118 -24.07 -11.76 2.99
C ALA A 118 -24.39 -11.66 4.49
N ARG A 119 -25.68 -11.70 4.87
CA ARG A 119 -26.12 -11.73 6.28
C ARG A 119 -25.67 -13.00 7.00
N ILE A 120 -25.77 -14.16 6.37
CA ILE A 120 -25.28 -15.44 6.93
C ILE A 120 -23.75 -15.37 7.09
N GLN A 121 -23.04 -14.90 6.07
CA GLN A 121 -21.59 -14.76 6.10
C GLN A 121 -21.14 -13.84 7.24
N ARG A 122 -21.80 -12.69 7.44
CA ARG A 122 -21.54 -11.77 8.57
C ARG A 122 -21.77 -12.41 9.92
N THR A 123 -22.80 -13.24 10.03
CA THR A 123 -23.14 -13.92 11.29
C THR A 123 -22.12 -15.00 11.66
N LEU A 124 -21.56 -15.68 10.66
CA LEU A 124 -20.55 -16.74 10.84
C LEU A 124 -19.12 -16.21 10.98
N ARG A 125 -18.87 -14.97 10.56
CA ARG A 125 -17.56 -14.32 10.64
C ARG A 125 -17.09 -14.19 12.11
N PRO A 126 -15.77 -14.19 12.37
CA PRO A 126 -15.23 -13.87 13.68
C PRO A 126 -15.79 -12.56 14.24
N LYS A 127 -16.13 -12.57 15.53
CA LYS A 127 -16.66 -11.38 16.21
C LYS A 127 -15.53 -10.42 16.57
N PRO A 128 -15.74 -9.09 16.51
CA PRO A 128 -14.76 -8.12 16.96
C PRO A 128 -14.31 -8.36 18.40
N THR A 129 -13.01 -8.28 18.64
CA THR A 129 -12.43 -8.48 19.98
C THR A 129 -12.56 -7.19 20.80
N LYS A 130 -13.03 -7.30 22.04
CA LYS A 130 -13.20 -6.17 22.98
C LYS A 130 -11.95 -5.87 23.80
N ILE A 131 -10.78 -6.16 23.25
CA ILE A 131 -9.51 -5.91 23.95
C ILE A 131 -9.21 -4.42 23.84
N LEU A 132 -8.75 -3.78 24.91
CA LEU A 132 -8.32 -2.39 24.89
C LEU A 132 -7.09 -2.25 24.00
N ARG A 133 -7.15 -1.33 23.04
CA ARG A 133 -6.10 -1.10 22.04
C ARG A 133 -5.56 0.33 22.19
N PRO A 134 -4.26 0.57 21.96
CA PRO A 134 -3.70 1.91 21.94
C PRO A 134 -4.36 2.74 20.84
N LYS A 135 -4.45 4.04 21.07
CA LYS A 135 -4.83 4.98 20.00
C LYS A 135 -3.72 5.01 18.96
N LEU A 136 -4.13 5.08 17.70
CA LEU A 136 -3.19 5.27 16.60
C LEU A 136 -2.80 6.75 16.51
N ASP A 137 -1.57 7.00 16.06
CA ASP A 137 -1.22 8.32 15.56
C ASP A 137 -2.09 8.65 14.32
N LYS A 138 -2.64 9.88 14.30
CA LYS A 138 -3.61 10.28 13.29
C LYS A 138 -2.97 10.34 11.89
N ASP A 139 -1.80 10.94 11.78
CA ASP A 139 -1.13 11.14 10.50
C ASP A 139 -0.63 9.81 9.96
N PHE A 140 -0.15 8.94 10.85
CA PHE A 140 0.19 7.56 10.51
C PHE A 140 -1.02 6.77 9.98
N ALA A 141 -2.15 6.78 10.70
CA ALA A 141 -3.36 6.09 10.28
C ALA A 141 -3.88 6.60 8.91
N VAL A 142 -3.87 7.92 8.72
CA VAL A 142 -4.25 8.55 7.45
C VAL A 142 -3.29 8.15 6.32
N MET A 143 -1.98 8.15 6.58
CA MET A 143 -0.97 7.73 5.62
C MET A 143 -1.21 6.30 5.13
N LEU A 144 -1.41 5.34 6.04
CA LEU A 144 -1.66 3.95 5.68
C LEU A 144 -2.88 3.80 4.77
N MET A 145 -4.02 4.38 5.16
CA MET A 145 -5.27 4.32 4.40
C MET A 145 -5.14 4.97 3.02
N ARG A 146 -4.44 6.12 2.95
CA ARG A 146 -4.21 6.86 1.69
C ARG A 146 -3.27 6.12 0.75
N SER A 147 -2.22 5.47 1.26
CA SER A 147 -1.31 4.67 0.43
C SER A 147 -2.08 3.59 -0.35
N SER A 148 -2.99 2.87 0.31
CA SER A 148 -3.80 1.83 -0.34
C SER A 148 -4.84 2.38 -1.32
N TYR A 149 -5.40 3.56 -1.04
CA TYR A 149 -6.33 4.25 -1.93
C TYR A 149 -5.63 4.75 -3.19
N ASN A 150 -4.54 5.51 -3.04
CA ASN A 150 -3.81 6.12 -4.15
C ASN A 150 -3.22 5.05 -5.08
N VAL A 151 -2.76 3.93 -4.52
CA VAL A 151 -2.25 2.82 -5.35
C VAL A 151 -3.35 2.14 -6.16
N LEU A 152 -4.59 2.08 -5.66
CA LEU A 152 -5.71 1.57 -6.44
C LEU A 152 -6.00 2.50 -7.63
N ASP A 153 -6.02 3.81 -7.38
CA ASP A 153 -6.19 4.84 -8.41
C ASP A 153 -5.09 4.74 -9.48
N ASP A 154 -3.81 4.67 -9.05
CA ASP A 154 -2.64 4.48 -9.93
C ASP A 154 -2.62 3.15 -10.73
N LEU A 155 -3.46 2.18 -10.34
CA LEU A 155 -3.60 0.93 -11.08
C LEU A 155 -4.65 1.03 -12.19
N ASP A 156 -5.37 2.15 -12.31
CA ASP A 156 -6.30 2.46 -13.40
C ASP A 156 -7.24 1.27 -13.71
N CYS A 157 -7.82 0.64 -12.68
CA CYS A 157 -8.65 -0.56 -12.83
C CYS A 157 -10.13 -0.37 -12.50
N VAL A 158 -10.50 0.80 -11.97
CA VAL A 158 -11.87 1.17 -11.59
C VAL A 158 -11.98 2.69 -11.53
N PRO A 159 -13.07 3.32 -12.00
CA PRO A 159 -13.33 4.74 -11.78
C PRO A 159 -13.46 5.05 -10.28
N MET A 160 -12.87 6.16 -9.81
CA MET A 160 -12.88 6.47 -8.38
C MET A 160 -14.28 6.80 -7.84
N GLU A 161 -15.19 7.32 -8.65
CA GLU A 161 -16.59 7.56 -8.22
C GLU A 161 -17.33 6.24 -8.01
N GLN A 162 -17.03 5.21 -8.81
CA GLN A 162 -17.55 3.87 -8.60
C GLN A 162 -16.97 3.28 -7.30
N PHE A 163 -15.65 3.33 -7.12
CA PHE A 163 -15.02 2.83 -5.90
C PHE A 163 -15.59 3.50 -4.64
N GLN A 164 -15.74 4.83 -4.63
CA GLN A 164 -16.25 5.58 -3.49
C GLN A 164 -17.71 5.21 -3.15
N ARG A 165 -18.56 5.02 -4.17
CA ARG A 165 -19.94 4.55 -4.00
C ARG A 165 -19.97 3.12 -3.43
N ASP A 166 -19.18 2.22 -4.00
CA ASP A 166 -19.17 0.82 -3.59
C ASP A 166 -18.63 0.66 -2.17
N PHE A 167 -17.57 1.40 -1.84
CA PHE A 167 -17.03 1.53 -0.50
C PHE A 167 -18.09 2.06 0.48
N PHE A 168 -18.86 3.08 0.10
CA PHE A 168 -19.93 3.62 0.93
C PHE A 168 -21.01 2.57 1.23
N ILE A 169 -21.44 1.81 0.23
CA ILE A 169 -22.47 0.78 0.37
C ILE A 169 -21.98 -0.35 1.26
N ILE A 170 -20.76 -0.87 1.01
CA ILE A 170 -20.13 -1.90 1.83
C ILE A 170 -19.99 -1.42 3.27
N ARG A 171 -19.44 -0.22 3.48
CA ARG A 171 -19.29 0.38 4.80
C ARG A 171 -20.63 0.47 5.53
N SER A 172 -21.68 0.93 4.85
CA SER A 172 -23.01 1.08 5.45
C SER A 172 -23.63 -0.26 5.83
N ALA A 173 -23.49 -1.28 4.99
CA ALA A 173 -24.00 -2.63 5.25
C ALA A 173 -23.23 -3.36 6.37
N GLU A 174 -21.94 -3.05 6.55
CA GLU A 174 -21.08 -3.72 7.53
C GLU A 174 -21.06 -3.02 8.91
N TYR A 175 -21.37 -1.73 8.97
CA TYR A 175 -21.20 -0.93 10.20
C TYR A 175 -22.11 -1.37 11.34
N GLU A 176 -23.42 -1.50 11.11
CA GLU A 176 -24.37 -1.86 12.16
C GLU A 176 -24.09 -3.28 12.75
N PRO A 177 -23.86 -4.32 11.92
CA PRO A 177 -23.44 -5.63 12.43
C PRO A 177 -22.13 -5.57 13.24
N TYR A 178 -21.17 -4.75 12.82
CA TYR A 178 -19.89 -4.60 13.50
C TYR A 178 -20.08 -4.00 14.91
N ILE A 179 -20.76 -2.86 15.02
CA ILE A 179 -20.97 -2.19 16.32
C ILE A 179 -21.85 -3.01 17.25
N LYS A 180 -22.84 -3.75 16.73
CA LYS A 180 -23.70 -4.63 17.54
C LYS A 180 -22.91 -5.76 18.19
N ASN A 181 -21.96 -6.34 17.46
CA ASN A 181 -21.12 -7.42 17.98
C ASN A 181 -20.05 -6.91 18.95
N LEU A 182 -19.47 -5.73 18.68
CA LEU A 182 -18.46 -5.14 19.56
C LEU A 182 -19.08 -4.58 20.85
N GLY A 183 -20.20 -3.86 20.73
CA GLY A 183 -20.88 -3.15 21.81
C GLY A 183 -21.04 -1.67 21.47
N TYR A 184 -22.26 -1.14 21.61
CA TYR A 184 -22.55 0.26 21.34
C TYR A 184 -21.69 1.19 22.22
N GLY A 185 -21.21 2.29 21.63
CA GLY A 185 -20.39 3.30 22.33
C GLY A 185 -18.90 2.99 22.42
N LEU A 186 -18.43 1.83 21.95
CA LEU A 186 -17.00 1.50 21.91
C LEU A 186 -16.26 2.07 20.69
N VAL A 187 -17.00 2.47 19.65
CA VAL A 187 -16.44 2.99 18.40
C VAL A 187 -16.78 4.46 18.25
N GLN A 188 -15.78 5.29 18.01
CA GLN A 188 -15.94 6.68 17.62
C GLN A 188 -15.92 6.78 16.09
N GLN A 189 -17.10 6.82 15.48
CA GLN A 189 -17.23 6.87 14.03
C GLN A 189 -16.51 8.09 13.45
N GLY A 190 -15.65 7.86 12.46
CA GLY A 190 -14.89 8.90 11.77
C GLY A 190 -13.54 9.23 12.42
N ASP A 191 -13.26 8.75 13.64
CA ASP A 191 -11.98 8.98 14.29
C ASP A 191 -10.98 7.86 13.94
N LEU A 192 -10.04 8.14 13.03
CA LEU A 192 -9.00 7.19 12.64
C LEU A 192 -7.99 6.90 13.76
N THR A 193 -7.96 7.69 14.84
CA THR A 193 -7.13 7.39 16.01
C THR A 193 -7.77 6.32 16.90
N ASP A 194 -9.08 6.08 16.76
CA ASP A 194 -9.77 4.98 17.41
C ASP A 194 -9.41 3.66 16.71
N PRO A 195 -8.71 2.74 17.40
CA PRO A 195 -8.30 1.47 16.82
C PRO A 195 -9.47 0.57 16.41
N TYR A 196 -10.66 0.71 16.99
CA TYR A 196 -11.83 -0.05 16.54
C TYR A 196 -12.39 0.52 15.24
N TYR A 197 -12.46 1.85 15.13
CA TYR A 197 -12.89 2.48 13.88
C TYR A 197 -11.88 2.23 12.75
N PHE A 198 -10.56 2.31 13.04
CA PHE A 198 -9.50 2.01 12.09
C PHE A 198 -9.57 0.55 11.58
N ASP A 199 -9.76 -0.42 12.48
CA ASP A 199 -9.94 -1.84 12.12
C ASP A 199 -11.13 -2.02 11.17
N PHE A 200 -12.26 -1.40 11.50
CA PHE A 200 -13.48 -1.46 10.70
C PHE A 200 -13.33 -0.80 9.32
N ILE A 201 -12.80 0.42 9.27
CA ILE A 201 -12.75 1.19 8.03
C ILE A 201 -11.69 0.65 7.06
N SER A 202 -10.55 0.17 7.58
CA SER A 202 -9.53 -0.51 6.78
C SER A 202 -10.05 -1.84 6.23
N PHE A 203 -10.82 -2.60 7.01
CA PHE A 203 -11.53 -3.79 6.53
C PHE A 203 -12.45 -3.44 5.35
N ALA A 204 -13.31 -2.44 5.50
CA ALA A 204 -14.24 -2.05 4.43
C ALA A 204 -13.49 -1.60 3.17
N GLN A 205 -12.38 -0.87 3.33
CA GLN A 205 -11.57 -0.41 2.20
C GLN A 205 -10.94 -1.61 1.48
N TYR A 206 -10.27 -2.50 2.20
CA TYR A 206 -9.63 -3.67 1.61
C TYR A 206 -10.63 -4.68 1.04
N LEU A 207 -11.83 -4.80 1.62
CA LEU A 207 -12.88 -5.62 1.02
C LEU A 207 -13.33 -5.06 -0.33
N THR A 208 -13.45 -3.72 -0.43
CA THR A 208 -13.79 -3.03 -1.68
C THR A 208 -12.66 -3.17 -2.70
N ILE A 209 -11.41 -2.89 -2.32
CA ILE A 209 -10.23 -3.07 -3.18
C ILE A 209 -10.16 -4.51 -3.71
N ASN A 210 -10.33 -5.51 -2.83
CA ASN A 210 -10.33 -6.91 -3.24
C ASN A 210 -11.37 -7.20 -4.32
N ARG A 211 -12.59 -6.68 -4.17
CA ARG A 211 -13.65 -6.85 -5.15
C ARG A 211 -13.27 -6.24 -6.49
N GLU A 212 -12.82 -4.99 -6.51
CA GLU A 212 -12.45 -4.29 -7.75
C GLU A 212 -11.28 -4.97 -8.48
N LEU A 213 -10.26 -5.42 -7.73
CA LEU A 213 -9.10 -6.09 -8.34
C LEU A 213 -9.37 -7.51 -8.82
N THR A 214 -10.39 -8.21 -8.27
CA THR A 214 -10.60 -9.64 -8.55
C THR A 214 -11.85 -9.98 -9.34
N GLN A 215 -12.92 -9.21 -9.21
CA GLN A 215 -14.22 -9.53 -9.81
C GLN A 215 -14.51 -8.68 -11.05
N SER A 216 -14.09 -7.41 -11.05
CA SER A 216 -14.46 -6.46 -12.10
C SER A 216 -13.35 -5.50 -12.53
N PRO A 217 -12.09 -5.96 -12.74
CA PRO A 217 -11.03 -5.06 -13.17
C PRO A 217 -11.26 -4.61 -14.61
N LEU A 218 -11.49 -3.31 -14.79
CA LEU A 218 -11.70 -2.70 -16.10
C LEU A 218 -10.34 -2.44 -16.78
N MET A 219 -10.30 -2.64 -18.09
CA MET A 219 -9.13 -2.27 -18.90
C MET A 219 -9.25 -0.83 -19.43
N VAL A 220 -10.47 -0.41 -19.73
CA VAL A 220 -10.80 0.92 -20.27
C VAL A 220 -12.11 1.36 -19.66
N TYR A 221 -12.18 2.59 -19.17
CA TYR A 221 -13.38 3.20 -18.61
C TYR A 221 -13.37 4.71 -18.78
N GLU A 222 -14.50 5.34 -18.51
CA GLU A 222 -14.64 6.80 -18.42
C GLU A 222 -14.71 7.23 -16.96
N GLU A 223 -14.02 8.31 -16.62
CA GLU A 223 -14.00 8.91 -15.27
C GLU A 223 -14.19 10.43 -15.37
N MET A 224 -14.85 11.03 -14.38
CA MET A 224 -15.08 12.46 -14.30
C MET A 224 -13.96 13.11 -13.48
N GLN A 225 -13.00 13.74 -14.16
CA GLN A 225 -11.88 14.40 -13.47
C GLN A 225 -12.18 15.88 -13.22
N PRO A 226 -11.84 16.42 -12.04
CA PRO A 226 -11.99 17.84 -11.77
C PRO A 226 -11.02 18.65 -12.66
N VAL A 227 -11.49 19.79 -13.14
CA VAL A 227 -10.68 20.77 -13.87
C VAL A 227 -10.28 21.88 -12.92
N ASP A 228 -9.02 22.32 -13.00
CA ASP A 228 -8.56 23.51 -12.27
C ASP A 228 -9.33 24.74 -12.80
N VAL A 229 -10.27 25.21 -11.99
CA VAL A 229 -11.04 26.44 -12.25
C VAL A 229 -10.49 27.58 -11.42
N SER A 230 -10.72 28.82 -11.86
CA SER A 230 -10.24 29.99 -11.14
C SER A 230 -10.98 30.18 -9.81
N VAL A 231 -10.36 30.89 -8.86
CA VAL A 231 -10.94 31.11 -7.53
C VAL A 231 -12.29 31.83 -7.65
N GLY A 232 -13.37 31.18 -7.20
CA GLY A 232 -14.73 31.71 -7.23
C GLY A 232 -15.63 31.12 -8.32
N GLU A 233 -15.08 30.30 -9.23
CA GLU A 233 -15.86 29.57 -10.22
C GLU A 233 -16.36 28.22 -9.67
N PRO A 234 -17.54 27.74 -10.10
CA PRO A 234 -18.00 26.40 -9.77
C PRO A 234 -17.03 25.35 -10.29
N GLN A 235 -16.74 24.33 -9.46
CA GLN A 235 -15.92 23.20 -9.85
C GLN A 235 -16.50 22.52 -11.10
N GLN A 236 -15.69 22.44 -12.16
CA GLN A 236 -16.05 21.75 -13.40
C GLN A 236 -15.43 20.35 -13.43
N PHE A 237 -16.11 19.42 -14.11
CA PHE A 237 -15.68 18.04 -14.29
C PHE A 237 -15.72 17.68 -15.77
N VAL A 238 -14.70 16.98 -16.25
CA VAL A 238 -14.58 16.54 -17.64
C VAL A 238 -14.45 15.01 -17.68
N SER A 239 -15.21 14.38 -18.57
CA SER A 239 -15.07 12.94 -18.84
C SER A 239 -13.74 12.67 -19.52
N LYS A 240 -12.94 11.78 -18.95
CA LYS A 240 -11.67 11.31 -19.49
C LYS A 240 -11.72 9.80 -19.63
N ILE A 241 -11.32 9.32 -20.80
CA ILE A 241 -11.13 7.89 -21.02
C ILE A 241 -9.79 7.49 -20.39
N VAL A 242 -9.85 6.64 -19.39
CA VAL A 242 -8.70 6.05 -18.71
C VAL A 242 -8.45 4.65 -19.27
N ARG A 243 -7.18 4.30 -19.46
CA ARG A 243 -6.75 2.99 -19.94
C ARG A 243 -5.68 2.44 -19.03
N ARG A 244 -5.95 1.25 -18.49
CA ARG A 244 -4.99 0.53 -17.66
C ARG A 244 -3.74 0.18 -18.45
N ASN A 245 -2.59 0.15 -17.76
CA ASN A 245 -1.37 -0.38 -18.34
C ASN A 245 -1.58 -1.84 -18.85
N PRO A 246 -1.41 -2.11 -20.16
CA PRO A 246 -1.62 -3.43 -20.72
C PRO A 246 -0.58 -4.47 -20.27
N ASP A 247 0.57 -4.04 -19.74
CA ASP A 247 1.64 -4.94 -19.28
C ASP A 247 1.28 -5.64 -17.95
N ILE A 248 0.29 -5.12 -17.21
CA ILE A 248 -0.16 -5.69 -15.94
C ILE A 248 -1.41 -6.53 -16.21
N THR A 249 -1.26 -7.85 -16.10
CA THR A 249 -2.37 -8.79 -16.24
C THR A 249 -3.28 -8.77 -15.01
N ASN A 250 -4.51 -9.28 -15.15
CA ASN A 250 -5.49 -9.32 -14.04
C ASN A 250 -4.97 -10.10 -12.83
N ASP A 251 -4.23 -11.19 -13.03
CA ASP A 251 -3.67 -11.99 -11.95
C ASP A 251 -2.52 -11.28 -11.21
N GLN A 252 -1.91 -10.27 -11.85
CA GLN A 252 -0.84 -9.46 -11.27
C GLN A 252 -1.35 -8.23 -10.51
N LEU A 253 -2.63 -7.87 -10.64
CA LEU A 253 -3.17 -6.67 -9.99
C LEU A 253 -3.04 -6.71 -8.46
N VAL A 254 -3.42 -7.81 -7.85
CA VAL A 254 -3.34 -8.00 -6.39
C VAL A 254 -1.90 -7.92 -5.89
N PRO A 255 -0.93 -8.71 -6.40
CA PRO A 255 0.45 -8.59 -5.93
C PRO A 255 1.07 -7.23 -6.26
N GLU A 256 0.71 -6.60 -7.38
CA GLU A 256 1.22 -5.28 -7.74
C GLU A 256 0.66 -4.18 -6.84
N HIS A 257 -0.63 -4.26 -6.45
CA HIS A 257 -1.22 -3.38 -5.44
C HIS A 257 -0.44 -3.48 -4.13
N SER A 258 -0.29 -4.68 -3.57
CA SER A 258 0.46 -4.87 -2.32
C SER A 258 1.89 -4.32 -2.40
N ARG A 259 2.59 -4.59 -3.51
CA ARG A 259 3.96 -4.13 -3.73
C ARG A 259 4.05 -2.60 -3.75
N ARG A 260 3.15 -1.94 -4.48
CA ARG A 260 3.11 -0.48 -4.59
C ARG A 260 2.66 0.19 -3.29
N VAL A 261 1.75 -0.41 -2.53
CA VAL A 261 1.37 0.08 -1.19
C VAL A 261 2.56 0.05 -0.25
N GLY A 262 3.29 -1.06 -0.20
CA GLY A 262 4.51 -1.16 0.62
C GLY A 262 5.55 -0.11 0.22
N ALA A 263 5.80 0.06 -1.08
CA ALA A 263 6.70 1.09 -1.60
C ALA A 263 6.25 2.50 -1.21
N ALA A 264 4.96 2.83 -1.40
CA ALA A 264 4.42 4.14 -1.05
C ALA A 264 4.54 4.43 0.46
N ILE A 265 4.34 3.44 1.33
CA ILE A 265 4.53 3.59 2.77
C ILE A 265 6.00 3.84 3.11
N LEU A 266 6.93 3.11 2.48
CA LEU A 266 8.37 3.30 2.69
C LEU A 266 8.84 4.68 2.20
N ASP A 267 8.42 5.11 1.02
CA ASP A 267 8.69 6.46 0.50
C ASP A 267 8.21 7.54 1.50
N ARG A 268 7.03 7.36 2.09
CA ARG A 268 6.51 8.27 3.13
C ARG A 268 7.31 8.25 4.42
N PHE A 269 7.86 7.10 4.83
CA PHE A 269 8.76 7.05 5.96
C PHE A 269 10.09 7.73 5.67
N GLU A 270 10.60 7.61 4.45
CA GLU A 270 11.81 8.34 4.03
C GLU A 270 11.56 9.86 4.05
N ASP A 271 10.44 10.32 3.48
CA ASP A 271 10.04 11.74 3.51
C ASP A 271 9.95 12.30 4.94
N LEU A 272 9.37 11.53 5.87
CA LEU A 272 9.10 11.99 7.24
C LEU A 272 10.30 11.81 8.18
N TYR A 273 11.06 10.73 8.03
CA TYR A 273 12.06 10.30 9.00
C TYR A 273 13.48 10.27 8.47
N GLY A 274 13.72 10.46 7.17
CA GLY A 274 15.04 10.32 6.53
C GLY A 274 16.12 11.24 7.07
N SER A 275 15.77 12.32 7.76
CA SER A 275 16.73 13.23 8.43
C SER A 275 16.68 13.13 9.97
N THR A 276 16.03 12.10 10.50
CA THR A 276 15.77 11.95 11.93
C THR A 276 16.44 10.69 12.49
N LYS A 277 16.46 10.56 13.82
CA LYS A 277 16.90 9.32 14.49
C LYS A 277 16.00 8.11 14.19
N SER A 278 14.85 8.34 13.57
CA SER A 278 13.90 7.30 13.18
C SER A 278 14.05 6.85 11.73
N GLU A 279 15.05 7.37 10.99
CA GLU A 279 15.37 6.97 9.62
C GLU A 279 15.48 5.44 9.51
N ILE A 280 14.85 4.89 8.47
CA ILE A 280 15.00 3.47 8.13
C ILE A 280 16.33 3.31 7.38
N PRO A 281 17.28 2.51 7.89
CA PRO A 281 18.55 2.27 7.22
C PRO A 281 18.38 1.87 5.75
N LEU A 282 19.03 2.62 4.85
CA LEU A 282 19.02 2.34 3.42
C LEU A 282 19.73 1.01 3.10
N ILE A 283 19.10 0.21 2.24
CA ILE A 283 19.68 -1.02 1.70
C ILE A 283 20.28 -0.69 0.33
N ASN A 284 21.59 -0.44 0.26
CA ASN A 284 22.26 -0.09 -1.00
C ASN A 284 22.15 -1.22 -2.04
N ALA A 285 21.81 -0.85 -3.28
CA ALA A 285 21.78 -1.78 -4.41
C ALA A 285 23.19 -2.28 -4.75
N GLY A 286 23.36 -3.59 -4.91
CA GLY A 286 24.64 -4.23 -5.23
C GLY A 286 25.30 -4.95 -4.05
N SER A 287 24.63 -4.97 -2.91
CA SER A 287 25.17 -5.57 -1.72
C SER A 287 24.45 -6.87 -1.41
N ARG A 288 24.97 -7.92 -2.04
CA ARG A 288 24.49 -9.28 -1.85
C ARG A 288 24.77 -9.66 -0.38
N PRO A 289 23.82 -10.31 0.33
CA PRO A 289 24.18 -11.06 1.52
C PRO A 289 25.08 -12.20 1.02
N SER A 290 26.40 -12.01 1.13
CA SER A 290 27.35 -13.06 0.75
C SER A 290 27.08 -14.28 1.63
N ALA A 291 26.60 -15.34 1.00
CA ALA A 291 26.48 -16.65 1.60
C ALA A 291 27.91 -17.16 1.87
N GLY A 292 28.44 -16.82 3.05
CA GLY A 292 29.73 -17.29 3.55
C GLY A 292 30.85 -16.27 3.43
N ALA A 293 31.14 -15.55 4.52
CA ALA A 293 32.46 -15.00 4.80
C ALA A 293 32.60 -14.65 6.28
N VAL A 294 32.73 -15.67 7.14
CA VAL A 294 33.58 -15.54 8.32
C VAL A 294 34.79 -16.43 8.11
N SER A 295 35.82 -15.85 7.51
CA SER A 295 37.21 -16.17 7.81
C SER A 295 38.07 -15.11 7.15
N SER A 296 38.59 -14.20 7.97
CA SER A 296 39.92 -13.58 7.82
C SER A 296 40.42 -13.39 6.39
N ILE A 297 40.28 -12.18 5.83
CA ILE A 297 41.29 -11.42 5.07
C ILE A 297 40.59 -10.12 4.63
N GLN A 298 41.31 -9.01 4.74
CA GLN A 298 40.89 -7.63 4.45
C GLN A 298 40.01 -7.53 3.21
N LEU A 299 38.71 -7.30 3.41
CA LEU A 299 37.79 -6.81 2.40
C LEU A 299 37.63 -5.30 2.60
N ASN A 300 37.65 -4.56 1.49
CA ASN A 300 37.33 -3.13 1.49
C ASN A 300 35.96 -2.90 2.16
N PRO A 301 35.80 -1.87 3.02
CA PRO A 301 34.63 -1.68 3.89
C PRO A 301 33.33 -1.29 3.17
N HIS A 302 33.27 -1.36 1.84
CA HIS A 302 32.14 -0.84 1.05
C HIS A 302 31.24 -1.89 0.37
N GLN A 303 31.44 -3.20 0.59
CA GLN A 303 30.71 -4.20 -0.24
C GLN A 303 30.30 -5.51 0.46
N CYS A 304 29.85 -5.42 1.71
CA CYS A 304 29.04 -6.45 2.36
C CYS A 304 27.85 -5.76 3.04
N ILE A 305 26.67 -5.75 2.40
CA ILE A 305 25.43 -5.51 3.17
C ILE A 305 25.16 -6.80 3.92
N CYS A 306 25.49 -6.76 5.19
CA CYS A 306 25.28 -7.85 6.11
C CYS A 306 23.76 -8.04 6.22
N ALA A 307 23.26 -9.27 6.26
CA ALA A 307 21.85 -9.55 6.58
C ALA A 307 21.36 -8.78 7.84
N ASN A 308 22.29 -8.40 8.71
CA ASN A 308 22.09 -7.48 9.84
C ASN A 308 21.51 -6.12 9.45
N GLN A 309 21.93 -5.48 8.35
CA GLN A 309 21.37 -4.17 7.94
C GLN A 309 19.91 -4.28 7.49
N VAL A 310 19.54 -5.40 6.85
CA VAL A 310 18.14 -5.68 6.52
C VAL A 310 17.31 -5.90 7.80
N ILE A 311 17.88 -6.62 8.78
CA ILE A 311 17.26 -6.78 10.10
C ILE A 311 17.15 -5.43 10.83
N ASP A 312 18.19 -4.58 10.80
CA ASP A 312 18.16 -3.25 11.42
C ASP A 312 17.07 -2.38 10.79
N ALA A 313 16.91 -2.45 9.45
CA ALA A 313 15.83 -1.78 8.74
C ALA A 313 14.44 -2.30 9.16
N PHE A 314 14.27 -3.62 9.26
CA PHE A 314 13.02 -4.20 9.74
C PHE A 314 12.74 -3.89 11.21
N ASP A 315 13.74 -3.91 12.08
CA ASP A 315 13.58 -3.53 13.49
C ASP A 315 13.20 -2.06 13.62
N GLN A 316 13.74 -1.19 12.77
CA GLN A 316 13.34 0.20 12.73
C GLN A 316 11.90 0.38 12.24
N LEU A 317 11.50 -0.36 11.20
CA LEU A 317 10.11 -0.42 10.73
C LEU A 317 9.15 -0.88 11.84
N VAL A 318 9.51 -1.95 12.58
CA VAL A 318 8.74 -2.42 13.75
C VAL A 318 8.59 -1.30 14.78
N LYS A 319 9.67 -0.60 15.13
CA LYS A 319 9.63 0.50 16.10
C LYS A 319 8.68 1.62 15.65
N ILE A 320 8.69 2.00 14.37
CA ILE A 320 7.75 3.00 13.83
C ILE A 320 6.30 2.53 14.04
N PHE A 321 5.97 1.28 13.72
CA PHE A 321 4.62 0.74 13.91
C PHE A 321 4.21 0.65 15.39
N LEU A 322 5.15 0.35 16.29
CA LEU A 322 4.91 0.33 17.74
C LEU A 322 4.66 1.75 18.29
N LEU A 323 5.50 2.71 17.91
CA LEU A 323 5.42 4.09 18.39
C LEU A 323 4.13 4.78 17.93
N ASN A 324 3.64 4.46 16.74
CA ASN A 324 2.41 5.01 16.19
C ASN A 324 1.14 4.25 16.65
N GLY A 325 1.25 3.34 17.61
CA GLY A 325 0.10 2.65 18.20
C GLY A 325 -0.55 1.59 17.30
N TYR A 326 0.06 1.24 16.17
CA TYR A 326 -0.48 0.21 15.27
C TYR A 326 -0.21 -1.20 15.80
N ALA A 327 0.99 -1.44 16.32
CA ALA A 327 1.44 -2.72 16.87
C ALA A 327 1.63 -2.66 18.40
N TRP A 328 1.44 -3.81 19.08
CA TRP A 328 1.86 -3.98 20.48
C TRP A 328 3.26 -4.54 20.64
N ASP A 329 3.63 -5.41 19.71
CA ASP A 329 4.91 -6.10 19.70
C ASP A 329 5.26 -6.45 18.27
N GLY A 330 6.53 -6.70 18.03
CA GLY A 330 7.02 -7.11 16.73
C GLY A 330 8.47 -7.55 16.78
N MET A 331 8.86 -8.36 15.80
CA MET A 331 10.24 -8.81 15.67
C MET A 331 10.58 -9.05 14.20
N ALA A 332 11.81 -8.75 13.84
CA ALA A 332 12.44 -9.24 12.63
C ALA A 332 13.44 -10.35 12.99
N LYS A 333 13.48 -11.41 12.19
CA LYS A 333 14.49 -12.46 12.34
C LYS A 333 14.88 -13.07 10.99
N ILE A 334 16.10 -13.59 10.94
CA ILE A 334 16.56 -14.43 9.84
C ILE A 334 15.97 -15.83 10.06
N VAL A 335 15.21 -16.34 9.09
CA VAL A 335 14.60 -17.68 9.13
C VAL A 335 15.58 -18.71 8.61
N SER A 336 16.17 -18.42 7.46
CA SER A 336 17.16 -19.27 6.82
C SER A 336 18.21 -18.42 6.13
N SER A 337 19.44 -18.90 6.08
CA SER A 337 20.52 -18.27 5.31
C SER A 337 21.23 -19.36 4.54
N GLY A 338 21.13 -19.32 3.21
CA GLY A 338 21.66 -20.36 2.36
C GLY A 338 22.23 -19.82 1.06
N PRO A 339 22.75 -20.70 0.20
CA PRO A 339 23.33 -20.32 -1.10
C PRO A 339 22.29 -19.70 -2.05
N LYS A 340 20.99 -19.90 -1.79
CA LYS A 340 19.88 -19.29 -2.54
C LYS A 340 19.46 -17.92 -2.02
N GLY A 341 20.09 -17.42 -0.95
CA GLY A 341 19.76 -16.15 -0.32
C GLY A 341 19.46 -16.28 1.17
N THR A 342 19.19 -15.14 1.80
CA THR A 342 18.74 -15.03 3.18
C THR A 342 17.24 -14.79 3.20
N GLU A 343 16.52 -15.59 3.98
CA GLU A 343 15.10 -15.47 4.22
C GLU A 343 14.87 -14.72 5.54
N PHE A 344 13.99 -13.74 5.50
CA PHE A 344 13.65 -12.91 6.64
C PHE A 344 12.18 -13.10 7.00
N CYS A 345 11.88 -13.02 8.29
CA CYS A 345 10.51 -13.00 8.79
C CYS A 345 10.33 -11.77 9.67
N LEU A 346 9.43 -10.90 9.22
CA LEU A 346 8.87 -9.80 10.00
C LEU A 346 7.56 -10.28 10.62
N THR A 347 7.42 -10.17 11.93
CA THR A 347 6.18 -10.46 12.64
C THR A 347 5.74 -9.21 13.38
N LEU A 348 4.48 -8.79 13.19
CA LEU A 348 3.83 -7.78 14.01
C LEU A 348 2.60 -8.35 14.71
N ILE A 349 2.47 -8.06 16.00
CA ILE A 349 1.22 -8.22 16.73
C ILE A 349 0.46 -6.90 16.60
N SER A 350 -0.35 -6.78 15.55
CA SER A 350 -1.15 -5.59 15.25
C SER A 350 -2.54 -5.66 15.89
N PRO A 351 -2.78 -4.99 17.03
CA PRO A 351 -4.13 -4.79 17.54
C PRO A 351 -5.01 -3.94 16.63
N ALA A 352 -4.42 -3.10 15.78
CA ALA A 352 -5.14 -2.14 14.95
C ALA A 352 -6.02 -2.80 13.88
N THR A 353 -5.70 -4.02 13.42
CA THR A 353 -6.39 -4.67 12.30
C THR A 353 -6.81 -6.12 12.59
N ILE A 354 -6.98 -6.48 13.87
CA ILE A 354 -7.28 -7.87 14.30
C ILE A 354 -8.54 -8.40 13.61
N TRP A 355 -9.66 -7.70 13.76
CA TRP A 355 -10.94 -8.21 13.28
C TRP A 355 -11.01 -8.14 11.76
N GLY A 356 -10.55 -7.04 11.16
CA GLY A 356 -10.53 -6.84 9.73
C GLY A 356 -9.72 -7.92 9.02
N GLY A 357 -8.51 -8.21 9.51
CA GLY A 357 -7.68 -9.28 8.96
C GLY A 357 -8.35 -10.65 9.03
N GLN A 358 -8.91 -11.00 10.20
CA GLN A 358 -9.66 -12.27 10.36
C GLN A 358 -10.87 -12.36 9.45
N SER A 359 -11.56 -11.23 9.25
CA SER A 359 -12.76 -11.13 8.43
C SER A 359 -12.43 -11.29 6.95
N LEU A 360 -11.33 -10.67 6.49
CA LEU A 360 -10.83 -10.82 5.12
C LEU A 360 -10.38 -12.26 4.86
N GLN A 361 -9.65 -12.87 5.80
CA GLN A 361 -9.24 -14.28 5.73
C GLN A 361 -10.44 -15.24 5.68
N PHE A 362 -11.45 -15.01 6.53
CA PHE A 362 -12.68 -15.80 6.51
C PHE A 362 -13.39 -15.71 5.14
N GLY A 363 -13.40 -14.53 4.54
CA GLY A 363 -13.90 -14.31 3.17
C GLY A 363 -13.00 -14.83 2.06
N LYS A 364 -11.85 -15.46 2.39
CA LYS A 364 -10.82 -15.91 1.42
C LYS A 364 -10.34 -14.80 0.48
N ASN A 365 -10.30 -13.57 0.99
CA ASN A 365 -9.82 -12.42 0.23
C ASN A 365 -8.31 -12.53 0.00
N LYS A 366 -7.86 -12.15 -1.20
CA LYS A 366 -6.44 -12.22 -1.58
C LYS A 366 -5.61 -11.13 -0.89
N LEU A 367 -6.16 -9.92 -0.74
CA LEU A 367 -5.54 -8.83 0.01
C LEU A 367 -5.98 -8.83 1.47
N GLN A 368 -5.03 -8.46 2.33
CA GLN A 368 -5.20 -8.29 3.76
C GLN A 368 -4.90 -6.83 4.12
N ASN A 369 -5.57 -6.29 5.15
CA ASN A 369 -5.37 -4.93 5.65
C ASN A 369 -4.20 -4.84 6.65
N ASN A 370 -3.09 -5.55 6.38
CA ASN A 370 -1.92 -5.59 7.25
C ASN A 370 -0.93 -4.44 7.00
N PHE A 371 -1.04 -3.76 5.84
CA PHE A 371 -0.18 -2.65 5.40
C PHE A 371 1.32 -2.98 5.38
N LEU A 372 1.66 -4.27 5.26
CA LEU A 372 3.02 -4.81 5.23
C LEU A 372 3.13 -5.99 4.26
#